data_AF-A0A8H8R7Q7-F1
#
_entry.id   AF-A0A8H8R7Q7-F1
#
_cell.length_a   1.000
_cell.length_b   1.000
_cell.length_c   1.000
_cell.angle_alpha   90.00
_cell.angle_beta   90.00
_cell.angle_gamma   90.00
#
_symmetry.space_group_name_H-M   'P 1'
#
loop_
_entity.id
_entity.type
_entity.pdbx_description
1 polymer ?
#
loop_
_entity_poly.entity_id
_entity_poly.type
_entity_poly.pdbx_seq_one_letter_code
_entity_poly.pdbx_strand_id
1 'polypeptide(L)'
;MSSKADVESQRQFKASVPVALGRRKPRRKPKAGSKDDEEPIANMPQQLVARAVAPYSPRSELEDSYLRFLIYHSSDVTVVCARTLTCVGPRFEWYPLAVRDDAFFHSLMASTSSHASYLQHHEVPQDYFYHRGVAIRLLNERLARGDHDLGTINTVCVFAQQEAFGNRPRTAKTHMTGLLQLIRASGGIEGLKSDLKTLRHMYFTDLAGAITLSAKPILEPSINISDFETYFGQPSANTISYAQTFRTRLYNFTNSHLSNIAATALWGLRNITKLRDDFHEGTGSPDTELSTDVQFTDRVEVLERLVHQLWYVEDAHNEQHAIFRTFGWTCLIYIYTILRELPKELAINTMLAGRIKSTLESRMELNVLLATFNDLFLWEMFVCGRVADGRNKTFFASKATKILISRKLEHQEGILSAAEAFLWPERHVSGTPSSGAGNGHDHEMTDE
;
A
#
# COMPACT_ATOMS: atom_id res chain seq x y z
N MET A 1 48.19 39.92 -9.39
CA MET A 1 47.53 40.57 -10.54
C MET A 1 46.06 40.14 -10.50
N SER A 2 45.21 40.95 -9.88
CA SER A 2 44.17 41.78 -10.53
C SER A 2 42.97 40.92 -11.00
N SER A 3 41.83 40.93 -10.30
CA SER A 3 40.67 41.84 -10.51
C SER A 3 39.79 41.32 -11.66
N LYS A 4 38.49 41.00 -11.57
CA LYS A 4 37.26 41.62 -11.00
C LYS A 4 36.19 40.49 -10.94
N ALA A 5 35.35 40.33 -9.91
CA ALA A 5 34.14 41.10 -9.58
C ALA A 5 33.13 41.22 -10.73
N ASP A 6 32.01 40.48 -10.63
CA ASP A 6 30.72 40.96 -11.14
C ASP A 6 29.59 40.52 -10.19
N VAL A 7 28.82 41.54 -9.80
CA VAL A 7 27.70 41.59 -8.88
C VAL A 7 26.56 42.21 -9.67
N GLU A 8 25.39 41.57 -9.72
CA GLU A 8 24.06 42.15 -9.93
C GLU A 8 23.04 40.98 -10.06
N SER A 9 21.79 41.00 -9.62
CA SER A 9 20.90 42.07 -9.17
C SER A 9 19.73 41.40 -8.42
N GLN A 10 19.52 41.73 -7.15
CA GLN A 10 18.32 41.36 -6.39
C GLN A 10 17.18 42.33 -6.74
N ARG A 11 16.12 41.81 -7.37
CA ARG A 11 14.85 42.55 -7.53
C ARG A 11 13.97 42.36 -6.29
N GLN A 12 13.90 43.40 -5.46
CA GLN A 12 12.93 43.54 -4.38
C GLN A 12 11.56 43.96 -4.94
N PHE A 13 10.52 43.17 -4.68
CA PHE A 13 9.13 43.58 -4.87
C PHE A 13 8.64 44.36 -3.63
N LYS A 14 8.37 45.65 -3.80
CA LYS A 14 7.64 46.49 -2.84
C LYS A 14 6.14 46.33 -3.10
N ALA A 15 5.39 45.84 -2.11
CA ALA A 15 3.93 45.89 -2.10
C ALA A 15 3.49 47.00 -1.14
N SER A 16 2.77 47.99 -1.68
CA SER A 16 2.15 49.10 -0.97
C SER A 16 0.78 48.70 -0.43
N VAL A 17 0.56 48.96 0.86
CA VAL A 17 -0.72 48.79 1.57
C VAL A 17 -1.46 50.14 1.58
N PRO A 18 -2.77 50.19 1.25
CA PRO A 18 -3.60 51.33 1.62
C PRO A 18 -4.32 51.08 2.95
N VAL A 19 -4.07 52.01 3.87
CA VAL A 19 -4.82 52.25 5.10
C VAL A 19 -6.18 52.87 4.75
N ALA A 20 -7.28 52.31 5.28
CA ALA A 20 -8.57 53.00 5.32
C ALA A 20 -9.23 52.80 6.70
N LEU A 21 -9.36 53.93 7.40
CA LEU A 21 -10.01 54.13 8.69
C LEU A 21 -11.53 54.05 8.57
N GLY A 22 -12.19 53.34 9.51
CA GLY A 22 -13.65 53.21 9.54
C GLY A 22 -14.24 53.00 10.95
N ARG A 23 -14.30 54.09 11.72
CA ARG A 23 -15.24 54.46 12.81
C ARG A 23 -15.94 53.35 13.66
N ARG A 24 -15.56 53.33 14.94
CA ARG A 24 -16.35 52.88 16.12
C ARG A 24 -17.64 53.68 16.32
N LYS A 25 -18.69 53.04 16.86
CA LYS A 25 -19.65 53.58 17.87
C LYS A 25 -20.52 52.43 18.48
N PRO A 26 -21.26 52.62 19.60
CA PRO A 26 -21.02 51.85 20.82
C PRO A 26 -22.16 50.92 21.31
N ARG A 27 -21.77 50.02 22.23
CA ARG A 27 -22.49 49.34 23.33
C ARG A 27 -23.97 49.70 23.57
N ARG A 28 -24.80 48.65 23.69
CA ARG A 28 -25.94 48.57 24.63
C ARG A 28 -26.01 47.18 25.29
N LYS A 29 -25.89 47.16 26.63
CA LYS A 29 -26.48 46.19 27.58
C LYS A 29 -27.81 46.82 28.07
N PRO A 30 -28.84 46.10 28.56
CA PRO A 30 -28.81 45.11 29.67
C PRO A 30 -29.75 43.89 29.38
N LYS A 31 -30.07 42.91 30.24
CA LYS A 31 -30.24 42.82 31.71
C LYS A 31 -30.34 41.33 32.11
N ALA A 32 -30.07 41.05 33.38
CA ALA A 32 -30.06 39.73 34.00
C ALA A 32 -31.46 39.12 34.25
N GLY A 33 -31.51 37.78 34.28
CA GLY A 33 -32.60 36.94 34.79
C GLY A 33 -32.06 35.52 35.08
N SER A 34 -32.47 34.94 36.21
CA SER A 34 -32.03 33.72 36.93
C SER A 34 -31.94 32.44 36.08
N LYS A 35 -30.90 31.60 36.22
CA LYS A 35 -30.71 30.51 37.21
C LYS A 35 -31.91 29.57 37.34
N ASP A 36 -31.83 28.43 36.67
CA ASP A 36 -32.05 27.10 37.24
C ASP A 36 -31.09 26.11 36.56
N ASP A 37 -30.52 25.25 37.39
CA ASP A 37 -29.42 24.33 37.09
C ASP A 37 -29.97 23.07 36.39
N GLU A 38 -29.60 22.88 35.12
CA GLU A 38 -29.56 21.56 34.47
C GLU A 38 -28.17 21.40 33.84
N GLU A 39 -27.50 20.30 34.18
CA GLU A 39 -26.17 19.95 33.69
C GLU A 39 -26.13 19.92 32.15
N PRO A 40 -25.13 20.55 31.49
CA PRO A 40 -25.01 20.45 30.05
C PRO A 40 -24.49 19.05 29.72
N ILE A 41 -25.38 18.17 29.28
CA ILE A 41 -25.03 17.04 28.43
C ILE A 41 -24.11 17.59 27.35
N ALA A 42 -22.88 17.08 27.32
CA ALA A 42 -21.87 17.46 26.36
C ALA A 42 -22.50 17.57 24.97
N ASN A 43 -22.43 18.76 24.37
CA ASN A 43 -22.85 19.02 23.01
C ASN A 43 -22.14 18.03 22.09
N MET A 44 -22.80 16.92 21.76
CA MET A 44 -22.47 16.15 20.58
C MET A 44 -22.56 17.11 19.40
N PRO A 45 -21.59 17.14 18.49
CA PRO A 45 -21.73 17.92 17.27
C PRO A 45 -23.03 17.48 16.60
N GLN A 46 -23.99 18.41 16.49
CA GLN A 46 -25.21 18.19 15.73
C GLN A 46 -24.80 17.70 14.36
N GLN A 47 -25.10 16.43 14.09
CA GLN A 47 -24.91 15.82 12.79
C GLN A 47 -25.87 16.55 11.87
N LEU A 48 -25.38 17.61 11.22
CA LEU A 48 -26.10 18.33 10.17
C LEU A 48 -26.63 17.25 9.23
N VAL A 49 -27.95 17.24 9.03
CA VAL A 49 -28.60 16.36 8.06
C VAL A 49 -27.96 16.69 6.72
N ALA A 50 -26.97 15.87 6.34
CA ALA A 50 -26.18 16.07 5.14
C ALA A 50 -27.14 15.87 3.98
N ARG A 51 -27.67 16.99 3.45
CA ARG A 51 -28.21 16.98 2.10
C ARG A 51 -27.10 16.40 1.24
N ALA A 52 -27.42 15.35 0.47
CA ALA A 52 -26.54 14.92 -0.59
C ALA A 52 -26.28 16.17 -1.43
N VAL A 53 -25.11 16.75 -1.25
CA VAL A 53 -24.61 17.75 -2.17
C VAL A 53 -24.51 16.94 -3.45
N ALA A 54 -25.21 17.34 -4.49
CA ALA A 54 -24.80 16.90 -5.81
C ALA A 54 -23.56 17.76 -6.09
N PRO A 55 -22.31 17.28 -5.94
CA PRO A 55 -21.12 18.04 -6.36
C PRO A 55 -21.10 18.27 -7.87
N TYR A 56 -22.16 17.86 -8.55
CA TYR A 56 -22.30 17.75 -9.97
C TYR A 56 -23.38 18.70 -10.46
N SER A 57 -22.95 19.82 -11.04
CA SER A 57 -23.78 20.58 -11.96
C SER A 57 -23.47 20.08 -13.37
N PRO A 58 -24.47 19.59 -14.13
CA PRO A 58 -24.19 19.05 -15.44
C PRO A 58 -23.51 20.04 -16.36
N ARG A 59 -22.47 19.57 -17.06
CA ARG A 59 -21.79 20.34 -18.11
C ARG A 59 -22.10 19.70 -19.47
N SER A 60 -21.23 19.87 -20.46
CA SER A 60 -21.43 19.29 -21.79
C SER A 60 -21.61 17.77 -21.71
N GLU A 61 -22.35 17.17 -22.65
CA GLU A 61 -22.62 15.71 -22.68
C GLU A 61 -21.34 14.86 -22.64
N LEU A 62 -20.23 15.38 -23.17
CA LEU A 62 -18.94 14.72 -23.20
C LEU A 62 -18.26 14.70 -21.83
N GLU A 63 -18.32 15.82 -21.10
CA GLU A 63 -17.78 15.94 -19.74
C GLU A 63 -18.52 14.99 -18.78
N ASP A 64 -19.83 14.79 -18.94
CA ASP A 64 -20.54 13.84 -18.07
C ASP A 64 -20.64 12.40 -18.53
N SER A 65 -20.34 12.13 -19.79
CA SER A 65 -19.94 10.78 -20.19
C SER A 65 -18.64 10.37 -19.50
N TYR A 66 -17.65 11.26 -19.46
CA TYR A 66 -16.36 10.96 -18.82
C TYR A 66 -16.45 10.93 -17.28
N LEU A 67 -17.19 11.84 -16.64
CA LEU A 67 -17.42 11.75 -15.19
C LEU A 67 -18.20 10.50 -14.82
N ARG A 68 -19.20 10.08 -15.61
CA ARG A 68 -19.87 8.79 -15.40
C ARG A 68 -18.89 7.63 -15.57
N PHE A 69 -18.00 7.69 -16.54
CA PHE A 69 -16.91 6.73 -16.67
C PHE A 69 -16.01 6.73 -15.44
N LEU A 70 -15.63 7.89 -14.88
CA LEU A 70 -14.82 7.94 -13.67
C LEU A 70 -15.57 7.43 -12.44
N ILE A 71 -16.85 7.76 -12.27
CA ILE A 71 -17.68 7.22 -11.19
C ILE A 71 -17.78 5.71 -11.35
N TYR A 72 -18.06 5.23 -12.56
CA TYR A 72 -18.12 3.81 -12.88
C TYR A 72 -16.78 3.11 -12.69
N HIS A 73 -15.67 3.70 -13.13
CA HIS A 73 -14.34 3.16 -12.93
C HIS A 73 -13.94 3.20 -11.46
N SER A 74 -14.40 4.21 -10.72
CA SER A 74 -14.26 4.28 -9.27
C SER A 74 -15.03 3.16 -8.58
N SER A 75 -16.27 2.92 -9.02
CA SER A 75 -17.19 1.89 -8.54
C SER A 75 -16.78 0.47 -8.94
N ASP A 76 -16.18 0.29 -10.12
CA ASP A 76 -16.04 -1.04 -10.73
C ASP A 76 -14.59 -1.46 -10.96
N VAL A 77 -13.59 -0.55 -10.84
CA VAL A 77 -12.19 -0.87 -11.20
C VAL A 77 -11.14 -0.40 -10.19
N THR A 78 -11.23 0.79 -9.61
CA THR A 78 -10.14 1.33 -8.75
C THR A 78 -10.33 1.16 -7.25
N VAL A 79 -11.50 1.50 -6.70
CA VAL A 79 -11.67 1.68 -5.24
C VAL A 79 -12.85 0.89 -4.68
N VAL A 80 -13.78 0.45 -5.53
CA VAL A 80 -15.09 -0.07 -5.11
C VAL A 80 -15.48 -1.34 -5.88
N CYS A 81 -14.56 -2.04 -6.57
CA CYS A 81 -14.99 -3.27 -7.23
C CYS A 81 -15.27 -4.37 -6.20
N ALA A 82 -16.44 -5.00 -6.31
CA ALA A 82 -16.72 -6.27 -5.62
C ALA A 82 -15.69 -7.37 -5.96
N ARG A 83 -14.97 -7.23 -7.10
CA ARG A 83 -14.08 -8.23 -7.72
C ARG A 83 -12.58 -7.90 -7.63
N THR A 84 -12.18 -6.76 -7.06
CA THR A 84 -10.76 -6.44 -6.84
C THR A 84 -10.45 -6.40 -5.35
N LEU A 85 -9.20 -6.67 -5.00
CA LEU A 85 -8.68 -6.58 -3.63
C LEU A 85 -7.93 -5.26 -3.39
N THR A 86 -8.24 -4.25 -4.22
CA THR A 86 -7.56 -2.95 -4.23
C THR A 86 -7.65 -2.25 -2.89
N CYS A 87 -6.66 -1.38 -2.65
CA CYS A 87 -6.31 -0.90 -1.33
C CYS A 87 -7.42 -0.16 -0.56
N VAL A 88 -7.48 -0.51 0.72
CA VAL A 88 -8.04 0.20 1.87
C VAL A 88 -9.30 0.94 1.55
N GLY A 89 -10.39 0.23 1.73
CA GLY A 89 -11.72 0.72 1.49
C GLY A 89 -12.59 -0.50 1.28
N PRO A 90 -13.64 -0.70 2.08
CA PRO A 90 -14.61 -1.74 1.78
C PRO A 90 -15.25 -1.38 0.44
N ARG A 91 -15.47 -2.42 -0.36
CA ARG A 91 -15.86 -2.45 -1.78
C ARG A 91 -17.14 -1.66 -2.14
N PHE A 92 -17.69 -0.81 -1.26
CA PHE A 92 -18.77 0.16 -1.51
C PHE A 92 -18.94 1.26 -0.44
N GLU A 93 -18.32 1.16 0.74
CA GLU A 93 -18.77 1.98 1.90
C GLU A 93 -18.07 3.33 2.06
N TRP A 94 -17.08 3.66 1.22
CA TRP A 94 -16.50 5.01 1.15
C TRP A 94 -17.27 5.93 0.21
N TYR A 95 -18.03 5.34 -0.70
CA TYR A 95 -18.84 6.07 -1.67
C TYR A 95 -19.79 7.07 -0.97
N PRO A 96 -20.51 6.72 0.13
CA PRO A 96 -21.34 7.68 0.85
C PRO A 96 -20.60 8.90 1.39
N LEU A 97 -19.36 8.74 1.88
CA LEU A 97 -18.55 9.87 2.35
C LEU A 97 -18.06 10.70 1.16
N ALA A 98 -17.52 10.04 0.13
CA ALA A 98 -17.03 10.71 -1.06
C ALA A 98 -18.13 11.55 -1.73
N VAL A 99 -19.35 11.05 -1.89
CA VAL A 99 -20.43 11.84 -2.53
C VAL A 99 -20.98 12.97 -1.65
N ARG A 100 -20.75 12.94 -0.34
CA ARG A 100 -21.21 13.98 0.59
C ARG A 100 -20.16 15.06 0.84
N ASP A 101 -18.91 14.81 0.46
CA ASP A 101 -17.78 15.67 0.73
C ASP A 101 -17.05 16.09 -0.54
N ASP A 102 -17.21 17.35 -0.96
CA ASP A 102 -16.65 17.84 -2.22
C ASP A 102 -15.12 17.69 -2.31
N ALA A 103 -14.38 18.00 -1.24
CA ALA A 103 -12.93 17.94 -1.25
C ALA A 103 -12.46 16.49 -1.46
N PHE A 104 -13.05 15.56 -0.72
CA PHE A 104 -12.74 14.15 -0.81
C PHE A 104 -13.18 13.57 -2.15
N PHE A 105 -14.38 13.91 -2.64
CA PHE A 105 -14.87 13.53 -3.97
C PHE A 105 -13.85 13.89 -5.05
N HIS A 106 -13.45 15.16 -5.11
CA HIS A 106 -12.51 15.63 -6.13
C HIS A 106 -11.13 14.97 -5.98
N SER A 107 -10.65 14.71 -4.76
CA SER A 107 -9.39 13.98 -4.58
C SER A 107 -9.47 12.54 -5.09
N LEU A 108 -10.59 11.86 -4.84
CA LEU A 108 -10.85 10.49 -5.27
C LEU A 108 -10.99 10.39 -6.79
N MET A 109 -11.69 11.35 -7.42
CA MET A 109 -11.79 11.42 -8.88
C MET A 109 -10.44 11.67 -9.55
N ALA A 110 -9.59 12.52 -8.97
CA ALA A 110 -8.22 12.66 -9.45
C ALA A 110 -7.46 11.33 -9.34
N SER A 111 -7.53 10.64 -8.21
CA SER A 111 -6.87 9.33 -8.04
C SER A 111 -7.36 8.30 -9.05
N THR A 112 -8.68 8.22 -9.22
CA THR A 112 -9.34 7.33 -10.17
C THR A 112 -8.93 7.63 -11.59
N SER A 113 -8.92 8.91 -12.00
CA SER A 113 -8.49 9.32 -13.33
C SER A 113 -7.04 8.95 -13.59
N SER A 114 -6.15 9.10 -12.60
CA SER A 114 -4.75 8.68 -12.73
C SER A 114 -4.62 7.18 -12.94
N HIS A 115 -5.40 6.38 -12.21
CA HIS A 115 -5.36 4.92 -12.35
C HIS A 115 -5.98 4.44 -13.67
N ALA A 116 -7.10 5.02 -14.09
CA ALA A 116 -7.72 4.70 -15.38
C ALA A 116 -6.74 4.93 -16.54
N SER A 117 -6.05 6.08 -16.51
CA SER A 117 -5.03 6.43 -17.51
C SER A 117 -3.88 5.45 -17.51
N TYR A 118 -3.45 5.01 -16.32
CA TYR A 118 -2.44 3.97 -16.18
C TYR A 118 -2.87 2.64 -16.82
N LEU A 119 -4.08 2.15 -16.51
CA LEU A 119 -4.60 0.90 -17.06
C LEU A 119 -4.76 0.96 -18.59
N GLN A 120 -5.09 2.14 -19.12
CA GLN A 120 -5.23 2.36 -20.55
C GLN A 120 -3.90 2.68 -21.25
N HIS A 121 -2.79 2.76 -20.51
CA HIS A 121 -1.48 3.18 -21.03
C HIS A 121 -1.50 4.54 -21.74
N HIS A 122 -2.32 5.46 -21.23
CA HIS A 122 -2.43 6.83 -21.73
C HIS A 122 -1.76 7.84 -20.81
N GLU A 123 -1.47 9.02 -21.35
CA GLU A 123 -1.06 10.16 -20.55
C GLU A 123 -2.19 10.58 -19.59
N VAL A 124 -1.79 11.17 -18.47
CA VAL A 124 -2.74 11.63 -17.45
C VAL A 124 -3.59 12.78 -18.03
N PRO A 125 -4.92 12.66 -18.09
CA PRO A 125 -5.80 13.60 -18.78
C PRO A 125 -5.95 14.89 -18.00
N GLN A 126 -6.49 15.92 -18.66
CA GLN A 126 -6.73 17.23 -18.06
C GLN A 126 -7.61 17.16 -16.80
N ASP A 127 -8.55 16.22 -16.77
CA ASP A 127 -9.50 16.06 -15.66
C ASP A 127 -8.83 15.65 -14.35
N TYR A 128 -7.74 14.87 -14.42
CA TYR A 128 -6.90 14.61 -13.25
C TYR A 128 -6.45 15.92 -12.59
N PHE A 129 -5.92 16.85 -13.39
CA PHE A 129 -5.41 18.13 -12.90
C PHE A 129 -6.55 19.03 -12.43
N TYR A 130 -7.70 19.01 -13.12
CA TYR A 130 -8.89 19.74 -12.70
C TYR A 130 -9.37 19.29 -11.32
N HIS A 131 -9.66 18.00 -11.16
CA HIS A 131 -10.15 17.43 -9.91
C HIS A 131 -9.14 17.62 -8.77
N ARG A 132 -7.84 17.40 -9.05
CA ARG A 132 -6.78 17.64 -8.07
C ARG A 132 -6.72 19.11 -7.65
N GLY A 133 -6.80 20.05 -8.59
CA GLY A 133 -6.78 21.49 -8.31
C GLY A 133 -7.96 21.94 -7.47
N VAL A 134 -9.18 21.44 -7.77
CA VAL A 134 -10.39 21.75 -6.98
C VAL A 134 -10.26 21.20 -5.56
N ALA A 135 -9.83 19.95 -5.39
CA ALA A 135 -9.64 19.34 -4.08
C ALA A 135 -8.61 20.11 -3.22
N ILE A 136 -7.48 20.55 -3.82
CA ILE A 136 -6.48 21.37 -3.11
C ILE A 136 -7.09 22.70 -2.66
N ARG A 137 -7.85 23.38 -3.53
CA ARG A 137 -8.51 24.65 -3.19
C ARG A 137 -9.46 24.46 -2.00
N LEU A 138 -10.35 23.48 -2.08
CA LEU A 138 -11.33 23.19 -1.02
C LEU A 138 -10.65 22.80 0.29
N LEU A 139 -9.60 21.96 0.22
CA LEU A 139 -8.80 21.58 1.38
C LEU A 139 -8.18 22.81 2.04
N ASN A 140 -7.57 23.72 1.28
CA ASN A 140 -6.95 24.93 1.84
C ASN A 140 -7.99 25.85 2.50
N GLU A 141 -9.19 26.00 1.91
CA GLU A 141 -10.29 26.76 2.51
C GLU A 141 -10.73 26.17 3.86
N ARG A 142 -10.80 24.84 3.95
CA ARG A 142 -11.14 24.11 5.18
C ARG A 142 -10.07 24.24 6.26
N LEU A 143 -8.80 24.05 5.89
CA LEU A 143 -7.67 24.20 6.80
C LEU A 143 -7.59 25.63 7.35
N ALA A 144 -7.89 26.64 6.54
CA ALA A 144 -7.92 28.05 6.98
C ALA A 144 -9.02 28.32 8.03
N ARG A 145 -10.10 27.54 8.04
CA ARG A 145 -11.17 27.60 9.05
C ARG A 145 -10.90 26.71 10.28
N GLY A 146 -9.87 25.86 10.22
CA GLY A 146 -9.58 24.87 11.26
C GLY A 146 -10.47 23.62 11.17
N ASP A 147 -11.11 23.39 10.03
CA ASP A 147 -11.92 22.20 9.78
C ASP A 147 -11.01 20.95 9.77
N HIS A 148 -11.44 19.89 10.46
CA HIS A 148 -10.71 18.62 10.59
C HIS A 148 -11.67 17.43 10.55
N ASP A 149 -12.77 17.57 9.80
CA ASP A 149 -13.74 16.51 9.56
C ASP A 149 -13.14 15.33 8.77
N LEU A 150 -13.90 14.23 8.70
CA LEU A 150 -13.48 12.99 8.03
C LEU A 150 -13.17 13.20 6.54
N GLY A 151 -13.92 14.06 5.84
CA GLY A 151 -13.66 14.35 4.43
C GLY A 151 -12.32 15.08 4.24
N THR A 152 -12.02 16.03 5.12
CA THR A 152 -10.72 16.72 5.16
C THR A 152 -9.56 15.75 5.42
N ILE A 153 -9.69 14.86 6.40
CA ILE A 153 -8.67 13.84 6.72
C ILE A 153 -8.43 12.91 5.54
N ASN A 154 -9.50 12.34 4.98
CA ASN A 154 -9.39 11.40 3.86
C ASN A 154 -8.84 12.06 2.59
N THR A 155 -9.16 13.34 2.34
CA THR A 155 -8.55 14.12 1.24
C THR A 155 -7.03 14.19 1.39
N VAL A 156 -6.52 14.44 2.60
CA VAL A 156 -5.08 14.47 2.88
C VAL A 156 -4.47 13.08 2.73
N CYS A 157 -5.16 12.01 3.14
CA CYS A 157 -4.72 10.64 2.92
C CYS A 157 -4.51 10.32 1.45
N VAL A 158 -5.49 10.66 0.58
CA VAL A 158 -5.37 10.44 -0.88
C VAL A 158 -4.14 11.14 -1.44
N PHE A 159 -3.90 12.40 -1.06
CA PHE A 159 -2.72 13.12 -1.55
C PHE A 159 -1.41 12.54 -1.01
N ALA A 160 -1.35 12.21 0.27
CA ALA A 160 -0.17 11.57 0.87
C ALA A 160 0.18 10.25 0.14
N GLN A 161 -0.81 9.42 -0.17
CA GLN A 161 -0.62 8.18 -0.92
C GLN A 161 -0.14 8.43 -2.34
N GLN A 162 -0.75 9.37 -3.07
CA GLN A 162 -0.31 9.70 -4.43
C GLN A 162 1.15 10.14 -4.47
N GLU A 163 1.57 10.96 -3.49
CA GLU A 163 2.97 11.37 -3.38
C GLU A 163 3.89 10.21 -2.97
N ALA A 164 3.44 9.31 -2.09
CA ALA A 164 4.17 8.12 -1.69
C ALA A 164 4.37 7.14 -2.87
N PHE A 165 3.29 6.77 -3.56
CA PHE A 165 3.34 5.88 -4.73
C PHE A 165 4.12 6.48 -5.89
N GLY A 166 4.09 7.81 -6.02
CA GLY A 166 4.92 8.57 -6.96
C GLY A 166 6.39 8.72 -6.54
N ASN A 167 6.81 8.14 -5.41
CA ASN A 167 8.16 8.26 -4.84
C ASN A 167 8.62 9.73 -4.70
N ARG A 168 7.75 10.57 -4.14
CA ARG A 168 8.03 11.99 -3.87
C ARG A 168 8.16 12.23 -2.37
N PRO A 169 9.28 11.84 -1.73
CA PRO A 169 9.40 11.81 -0.28
C PRO A 169 9.19 13.18 0.39
N ARG A 170 9.62 14.29 -0.24
CA ARG A 170 9.46 15.62 0.36
C ARG A 170 7.98 16.03 0.47
N THR A 171 7.20 15.85 -0.59
CA THR A 171 5.78 16.18 -0.61
C THR A 171 4.97 15.19 0.23
N ALA A 172 5.30 13.89 0.16
CA ALA A 172 4.72 12.87 1.04
C ALA A 172 4.93 13.23 2.53
N LYS A 173 6.13 13.66 2.92
CA LYS A 173 6.40 14.13 4.30
C LYS A 173 5.53 15.31 4.70
N THR A 174 5.34 16.29 3.81
CA THR A 174 4.47 17.44 4.06
C THR A 174 3.03 17.00 4.33
N HIS A 175 2.46 16.14 3.49
CA HIS A 175 1.10 15.63 3.70
C HIS A 175 0.99 14.77 4.96
N MET A 176 1.97 13.89 5.23
CA MET A 176 1.99 13.10 6.47
C MET A 176 2.05 13.99 7.71
N THR A 177 2.83 15.07 7.67
CA THR A 177 2.90 16.04 8.78
C THR A 177 1.54 16.72 8.99
N GLY A 178 0.90 17.15 7.90
CA GLY A 178 -0.45 17.73 7.95
C GLY A 178 -1.50 16.74 8.47
N LEU A 179 -1.44 15.48 8.04
CA LEU A 179 -2.32 14.42 8.50
C LEU A 179 -2.21 14.21 10.01
N LEU A 180 -0.98 14.13 10.54
CA LEU A 180 -0.76 14.00 11.99
C LEU A 180 -1.29 15.20 12.78
N GLN A 181 -1.23 16.41 12.23
CA GLN A 181 -1.82 17.59 12.85
C GLN A 181 -3.35 17.51 12.88
N LEU A 182 -3.98 17.07 11.79
CA LEU A 182 -5.44 16.87 11.72
C LEU A 182 -5.93 15.78 12.69
N ILE A 183 -5.19 14.67 12.79
CA ILE A 183 -5.50 13.60 13.76
C ILE A 183 -5.46 14.15 15.18
N ARG A 184 -4.43 14.92 15.54
CA ARG A 184 -4.34 15.56 16.86
C ARG A 184 -5.49 16.54 17.11
N ALA A 185 -5.84 17.35 16.11
CA ALA A 185 -6.97 18.29 16.21
C ALA A 185 -8.30 17.56 16.41
N SER A 186 -8.44 16.34 15.86
CA SER A 186 -9.63 15.48 16.00
C SER A 186 -9.71 14.74 17.33
N GLY A 187 -8.83 15.03 18.30
CA GLY A 187 -8.77 14.32 19.58
C GLY A 187 -7.90 13.04 19.54
N GLY A 188 -7.02 12.92 18.55
CA GLY A 188 -6.17 11.75 18.36
C GLY A 188 -6.90 10.60 17.65
N ILE A 189 -6.29 9.41 17.68
CA ILE A 189 -6.90 8.20 17.11
C ILE A 189 -8.22 7.87 17.81
N GLU A 190 -8.31 8.12 19.12
CA GLU A 190 -9.53 7.91 19.92
C GLU A 190 -10.74 8.67 19.36
N GLY A 191 -10.55 9.92 18.92
CA GLY A 191 -11.62 10.73 18.35
C GLY A 191 -12.10 10.25 16.98
N LEU A 192 -11.37 9.33 16.34
CA LEU A 192 -11.68 8.77 15.03
C LEU A 192 -12.10 7.29 15.10
N LYS A 193 -12.13 6.67 16.30
CA LYS A 193 -12.46 5.24 16.48
C LYS A 193 -13.84 4.84 16.00
N SER A 194 -14.79 5.78 15.97
CA SER A 194 -16.12 5.55 15.43
C SER A 194 -16.15 5.37 13.91
N ASP A 195 -15.09 5.78 13.20
CA ASP A 195 -14.95 5.66 11.75
C ASP A 195 -13.75 4.76 11.39
N LEU A 196 -13.95 3.44 11.51
CA LEU A 196 -12.95 2.43 11.17
C LEU A 196 -12.44 2.54 9.72
N LYS A 197 -13.27 3.06 8.82
CA LYS A 197 -12.96 3.25 7.40
C LYS A 197 -11.84 4.27 7.22
N THR A 198 -11.99 5.43 7.85
CA THR A 198 -10.99 6.50 7.86
C THR A 198 -9.72 6.04 8.57
N LEU A 199 -9.84 5.29 9.68
CA LEU A 199 -8.68 4.73 10.37
C LEU A 199 -7.86 3.79 9.49
N ARG A 200 -8.51 2.83 8.82
CA ARG A 200 -7.83 1.95 7.84
C ARG A 200 -7.11 2.78 6.78
N HIS A 201 -7.78 3.80 6.22
CA HIS A 201 -7.17 4.69 5.22
C HIS A 201 -5.90 5.37 5.72
N MET A 202 -5.95 5.88 6.95
CA MET A 202 -4.83 6.51 7.61
C MET A 202 -3.67 5.53 7.82
N TYR A 203 -3.94 4.31 8.27
CA TYR A 203 -2.90 3.30 8.49
C TYR A 203 -2.20 2.90 7.21
N PHE A 204 -2.92 2.69 6.12
CA PHE A 204 -2.27 2.41 4.84
C PHE A 204 -1.50 3.59 4.28
N THR A 205 -2.01 4.81 4.47
CA THR A 205 -1.29 6.03 4.13
C THR A 205 0.02 6.13 4.92
N ASP A 206 -0.02 5.82 6.21
CA ASP A 206 1.16 5.80 7.09
C ASP A 206 2.17 4.74 6.66
N LEU A 207 1.73 3.54 6.28
CA LEU A 207 2.61 2.49 5.76
C LEU A 207 3.27 2.90 4.43
N ALA A 208 2.51 3.39 3.46
CA ALA A 208 3.05 3.89 2.20
C ALA A 208 4.03 5.06 2.40
N GLY A 209 3.70 5.97 3.32
CA GLY A 209 4.57 7.06 3.75
C GLY A 209 5.87 6.56 4.37
N ALA A 210 5.78 5.62 5.30
CA ALA A 210 6.91 4.98 5.96
C ALA A 210 7.90 4.35 4.97
N ILE A 211 7.39 3.65 3.95
CA ILE A 211 8.23 3.08 2.87
C ILE A 211 8.98 4.18 2.11
N THR A 212 8.24 5.18 1.64
CA THR A 212 8.78 6.26 0.80
C THR A 212 9.80 7.11 1.56
N LEU A 213 9.53 7.36 2.84
CA LEU A 213 10.38 8.15 3.71
C LEU A 213 11.53 7.36 4.34
N SER A 214 11.60 6.04 4.12
CA SER A 214 12.54 5.13 4.81
C SER A 214 12.45 5.27 6.34
N ALA A 215 11.24 5.39 6.87
CA ALA A 215 10.97 5.66 8.28
C ALA A 215 9.94 4.68 8.84
N LYS A 216 9.97 4.44 10.16
CA LYS A 216 8.97 3.58 10.81
C LYS A 216 7.57 4.16 10.63
N PRO A 217 6.52 3.32 10.48
CA PRO A 217 5.13 3.76 10.60
C PRO A 217 4.95 4.55 11.90
N ILE A 218 4.23 5.66 11.82
CA ILE A 218 4.06 6.62 12.93
C ILE A 218 2.79 6.29 13.71
N LEU A 219 1.78 5.74 13.05
CA LEU A 219 0.48 5.46 13.65
C LEU A 219 0.44 4.05 14.24
N GLU A 220 0.11 3.99 15.52
CA GLU A 220 -0.18 2.74 16.21
C GLU A 220 -1.47 2.12 15.66
N PRO A 221 -1.43 0.85 15.21
CA PRO A 221 -2.60 0.18 14.67
C PRO A 221 -3.67 -0.02 15.73
N SER A 222 -4.94 0.09 15.35
CA SER A 222 -6.07 -0.28 16.21
C SER A 222 -6.28 -1.79 16.29
N ILE A 223 -5.66 -2.54 15.36
CA ILE A 223 -5.75 -4.00 15.26
C ILE A 223 -4.60 -4.67 16.04
N ASN A 224 -4.88 -5.86 16.58
CA ASN A 224 -3.86 -6.66 17.26
C ASN A 224 -2.91 -7.31 16.25
N ILE A 225 -1.76 -6.67 16.00
CA ILE A 225 -0.75 -7.16 15.06
C ILE A 225 -0.02 -8.44 15.48
N SER A 226 -0.28 -8.97 16.68
CA SER A 226 0.30 -10.22 17.17
C SER A 226 -0.62 -11.43 17.00
N ASP A 227 -1.89 -11.22 16.65
CA ASP A 227 -2.88 -12.29 16.48
C ASP A 227 -2.88 -12.84 15.05
N PHE A 228 -1.79 -13.48 14.66
CA PHE A 228 -1.57 -13.92 13.28
C PHE A 228 -2.60 -14.93 12.80
N GLU A 229 -3.15 -15.80 13.65
CA GLU A 229 -4.18 -16.76 13.22
C GLU A 229 -5.48 -16.08 12.81
N THR A 230 -5.91 -15.05 13.54
CA THR A 230 -7.11 -14.29 13.17
C THR A 230 -6.96 -13.63 11.79
N TYR A 231 -5.80 -13.04 11.50
CA TYR A 231 -5.57 -12.29 10.27
C TYR A 231 -5.05 -13.14 9.10
N PHE A 232 -4.21 -14.12 9.33
CA PHE A 232 -3.64 -14.98 8.27
C PHE A 232 -4.40 -16.30 8.12
N GLY A 233 -5.25 -16.67 9.08
CA GLY A 233 -5.87 -17.99 9.12
C GLY A 233 -4.88 -19.09 9.52
N GLN A 234 -5.39 -20.24 9.90
CA GLN A 234 -4.60 -21.40 10.32
C GLN A 234 -3.57 -21.82 9.23
N PRO A 235 -2.29 -22.03 9.58
CA PRO A 235 -1.30 -22.49 8.61
C PRO A 235 -1.53 -23.97 8.28
N SER A 236 -1.45 -24.32 7.00
CA SER A 236 -1.44 -25.74 6.59
C SER A 236 -0.20 -26.46 7.13
N ALA A 237 -0.23 -27.79 7.23
CA ALA A 237 0.94 -28.58 7.65
C ALA A 237 2.18 -28.30 6.78
N ASN A 238 1.98 -28.09 5.48
CA ASN A 238 3.04 -27.69 4.55
C ASN A 238 3.57 -26.30 4.93
N THR A 239 2.69 -25.32 5.11
CA THR A 239 3.08 -23.95 5.50
C THR A 239 3.90 -23.95 6.80
N ILE A 240 3.49 -24.70 7.82
CA ILE A 240 4.23 -24.84 9.09
C ILE A 240 5.63 -25.40 8.84
N SER A 241 5.73 -26.52 8.13
CA SER A 241 7.00 -27.19 7.85
C SER A 241 7.97 -26.27 7.08
N TYR A 242 7.49 -25.61 6.02
CA TYR A 242 8.32 -24.72 5.22
C TYR A 242 8.73 -23.45 5.97
N ALA A 243 7.82 -22.82 6.69
CA ALA A 243 8.14 -21.66 7.52
C ALA A 243 9.20 -22.02 8.57
N GLN A 244 9.10 -23.19 9.20
CA GLN A 244 10.06 -23.66 10.20
C GLN A 244 11.45 -23.95 9.60
N THR A 245 11.52 -24.58 8.43
CA THR A 245 12.78 -24.81 7.72
C THR A 245 13.41 -23.48 7.30
N PHE A 246 12.61 -22.55 6.76
CA PHE A 246 13.09 -21.21 6.39
C PHE A 246 13.62 -20.44 7.60
N ARG A 247 12.88 -20.43 8.70
CA ARG A 247 13.27 -19.85 10.00
C ARG A 247 14.61 -20.38 10.47
N THR A 248 14.75 -21.71 10.50
CA THR A 248 15.95 -22.38 11.02
C THR A 248 17.17 -22.06 10.16
N ARG A 249 17.03 -22.08 8.82
CA ARG A 249 18.11 -21.72 7.90
C ARG A 249 18.53 -20.26 8.07
N LEU A 250 17.57 -19.33 8.16
CA LEU A 250 17.86 -17.92 8.41
C LEU A 250 18.53 -17.70 9.77
N TYR A 251 18.04 -18.32 10.83
CA TYR A 251 18.64 -18.21 12.16
C TYR A 251 20.08 -18.74 12.16
N ASN A 252 20.33 -19.91 11.58
CA ASN A 252 21.68 -20.47 11.50
C ASN A 252 22.64 -19.60 10.69
N PHE A 253 22.13 -18.90 9.67
CA PHE A 253 22.94 -18.02 8.83
C PHE A 253 23.19 -16.65 9.48
N THR A 254 22.22 -16.10 10.21
CA THR A 254 22.26 -14.69 10.69
C THR A 254 22.42 -14.54 12.19
N ASN A 255 22.18 -15.61 12.96
CA ASN A 255 22.03 -15.62 14.41
C ASN A 255 21.04 -14.56 14.95
N SER A 256 19.97 -14.27 14.18
CA SER A 256 19.03 -13.18 14.48
C SER A 256 17.60 -13.68 14.70
N HIS A 257 16.92 -13.07 15.69
CA HIS A 257 15.49 -13.29 15.94
C HIS A 257 14.58 -12.78 14.81
N LEU A 258 15.09 -11.93 13.91
CA LEU A 258 14.36 -11.53 12.69
C LEU A 258 13.98 -12.74 11.81
N SER A 259 14.66 -13.88 11.97
CA SER A 259 14.27 -15.15 11.35
C SER A 259 12.85 -15.59 11.71
N ASN A 260 12.38 -15.34 12.93
CA ASN A 260 11.02 -15.65 13.36
C ASN A 260 10.01 -14.76 12.62
N ILE A 261 10.30 -13.45 12.54
CA ILE A 261 9.46 -12.48 11.82
C ILE A 261 9.40 -12.85 10.33
N ALA A 262 10.53 -13.23 9.73
CA ALA A 262 10.59 -13.62 8.33
C ALA A 262 9.78 -14.88 8.03
N ALA A 263 9.79 -15.85 8.94
CA ALA A 263 8.99 -17.07 8.83
C ALA A 263 7.49 -16.79 8.98
N THR A 264 7.09 -15.94 9.92
CA THR A 264 5.70 -15.51 10.08
C THR A 264 5.23 -14.71 8.86
N ALA A 265 6.10 -13.86 8.29
CA ALA A 265 5.80 -13.14 7.05
C ALA A 265 5.62 -14.10 5.86
N LEU A 266 6.42 -15.16 5.77
CA LEU A 266 6.25 -16.20 4.75
C LEU A 266 4.91 -16.93 4.91
N TRP A 267 4.49 -17.26 6.13
CA TRP A 267 3.15 -17.81 6.39
C TRP A 267 2.05 -16.84 5.94
N GLY A 268 2.11 -15.57 6.37
CA GLY A 268 1.12 -14.57 5.97
C GLY A 268 1.05 -14.37 4.45
N LEU A 269 2.19 -14.30 3.77
CA LEU A 269 2.25 -14.22 2.31
C LEU A 269 1.52 -15.38 1.64
N ARG A 270 1.79 -16.61 2.08
CA ARG A 270 1.17 -17.81 1.50
C ARG A 270 -0.34 -17.81 1.74
N ASN A 271 -0.77 -17.69 2.99
CA ASN A 271 -2.19 -17.80 3.30
C ASN A 271 -3.02 -16.65 2.70
N ILE A 272 -2.52 -15.41 2.74
CA ILE A 272 -3.23 -14.28 2.13
C ILE A 272 -3.23 -14.37 0.60
N THR A 273 -2.14 -14.85 -0.02
CA THR A 273 -2.14 -15.12 -1.48
C THR A 273 -3.18 -16.18 -1.82
N LYS A 274 -3.24 -17.29 -1.06
CA LYS A 274 -4.26 -18.33 -1.28
C LYS A 274 -5.67 -17.77 -1.14
N LEU A 275 -5.93 -16.97 -0.10
CA LEU A 275 -7.24 -16.34 0.09
C LEU A 275 -7.61 -15.42 -1.09
N ARG A 276 -6.64 -14.66 -1.62
CA ARG A 276 -6.80 -13.86 -2.83
C ARG A 276 -7.14 -14.74 -4.04
N ASP A 277 -6.40 -15.81 -4.25
CA ASP A 277 -6.57 -16.68 -5.41
C ASP A 277 -7.94 -17.38 -5.35
N ASP A 278 -8.32 -17.91 -4.18
CA ASP A 278 -9.63 -18.50 -3.92
C ASP A 278 -10.76 -17.47 -4.20
N PHE A 279 -10.55 -16.18 -3.87
CA PHE A 279 -11.50 -15.12 -4.21
C PHE A 279 -11.63 -14.87 -5.72
N HIS A 280 -10.51 -14.81 -6.45
CA HIS A 280 -10.53 -14.62 -7.92
C HIS A 280 -11.11 -15.81 -8.67
N GLU A 281 -10.95 -17.01 -8.11
CA GLU A 281 -11.56 -18.24 -8.62
C GLU A 281 -13.05 -18.37 -8.24
N GLY A 282 -13.57 -17.46 -7.40
CA GLY A 282 -14.94 -17.49 -6.91
C GLY A 282 -15.22 -18.62 -5.91
N THR A 283 -14.17 -19.18 -5.31
CA THR A 283 -14.24 -20.28 -4.34
C THR A 283 -14.13 -19.81 -2.88
N GLY A 284 -13.75 -18.55 -2.64
CA GLY A 284 -13.62 -17.96 -1.30
C GLY A 284 -14.15 -16.53 -1.20
N SER A 285 -14.45 -16.10 0.04
CA SER A 285 -14.72 -14.70 0.37
C SER A 285 -13.53 -14.11 1.13
N PRO A 286 -12.94 -12.99 0.68
CA PRO A 286 -11.78 -12.38 1.31
C PRO A 286 -12.16 -11.53 2.54
N ASP A 287 -13.41 -11.07 2.59
CA ASP A 287 -14.00 -10.28 3.67
C ASP A 287 -15.07 -11.07 4.42
N THR A 288 -15.23 -10.74 5.70
CA THR A 288 -16.37 -11.14 6.54
C THR A 288 -17.61 -10.28 6.24
N GLU A 289 -18.77 -10.73 6.69
CA GLU A 289 -20.06 -10.07 6.38
C GLU A 289 -20.15 -8.62 6.89
N LEU A 290 -19.69 -8.36 8.12
CA LEU A 290 -19.75 -7.02 8.72
C LEU A 290 -18.46 -6.27 8.46
N SER A 291 -18.56 -4.98 8.10
CA SER A 291 -17.39 -4.14 7.86
C SER A 291 -16.61 -3.78 9.12
N THR A 292 -17.18 -4.02 10.30
CA THR A 292 -16.52 -3.95 11.60
C THR A 292 -15.64 -5.14 11.90
N ASP A 293 -15.86 -6.26 11.22
CA ASP A 293 -15.07 -7.49 11.38
C ASP A 293 -13.79 -7.42 10.53
N VAL A 294 -12.97 -8.47 10.61
CA VAL A 294 -11.69 -8.59 9.90
C VAL A 294 -11.89 -8.59 8.39
N GLN A 295 -11.46 -7.51 7.75
CA GLN A 295 -11.47 -7.37 6.30
C GLN A 295 -10.14 -7.83 5.70
N PHE A 296 -10.13 -8.15 4.41
CA PHE A 296 -8.92 -8.50 3.67
C PHE A 296 -7.83 -7.44 3.83
N THR A 297 -8.22 -6.16 3.82
CA THR A 297 -7.26 -5.06 4.03
C THR A 297 -6.60 -5.08 5.41
N ASP A 298 -7.29 -5.55 6.45
CA ASP A 298 -6.71 -5.68 7.79
C ASP A 298 -5.67 -6.80 7.80
N ARG A 299 -5.95 -7.90 7.10
CA ARG A 299 -5.01 -9.02 6.93
C ARG A 299 -3.72 -8.56 6.25
N VAL A 300 -3.86 -7.80 5.17
CA VAL A 300 -2.72 -7.23 4.44
C VAL A 300 -2.00 -6.18 5.29
N GLU A 301 -2.71 -5.37 6.09
CA GLU A 301 -2.08 -4.41 7.01
C GLU A 301 -1.19 -5.11 8.04
N VAL A 302 -1.67 -6.18 8.68
CA VAL A 302 -0.87 -6.96 9.65
C VAL A 302 0.39 -7.51 8.99
N LEU A 303 0.27 -8.08 7.79
CA LEU A 303 1.41 -8.59 7.04
C LEU A 303 2.40 -7.48 6.67
N GLU A 304 1.91 -6.34 6.19
CA GLU A 304 2.75 -5.20 5.82
C GLU A 304 3.51 -4.65 7.03
N ARG A 305 2.84 -4.45 8.18
CA ARG A 305 3.49 -4.04 9.44
C ARG A 305 4.53 -5.03 9.93
N LEU A 306 4.27 -6.33 9.80
CA LEU A 306 5.23 -7.38 10.13
C LEU A 306 6.47 -7.29 9.23
N VAL A 307 6.27 -7.12 7.93
CA VAL A 307 7.34 -6.99 6.93
C VAL A 307 8.17 -5.72 7.14
N HIS A 308 7.56 -4.61 7.56
CA HIS A 308 8.29 -3.39 7.91
C HIS A 308 9.37 -3.64 8.97
N GLN A 309 9.15 -4.55 9.93
CA GLN A 309 10.13 -4.86 10.97
C GLN A 309 11.42 -5.47 10.40
N LEU A 310 11.34 -6.17 9.25
CA LEU A 310 12.48 -6.88 8.66
C LEU A 310 13.55 -5.95 8.09
N TRP A 311 13.20 -4.73 7.68
CA TRP A 311 14.22 -3.79 7.18
C TRP A 311 14.75 -2.81 8.22
N TYR A 312 14.16 -2.75 9.42
CA TYR A 312 14.73 -2.04 10.58
C TYR A 312 15.70 -2.94 11.33
N VAL A 313 16.70 -3.43 10.60
CA VAL A 313 17.73 -4.30 11.16
C VAL A 313 18.46 -3.58 12.29
N GLU A 314 18.57 -4.25 13.44
CA GLU A 314 19.21 -3.74 14.66
C GLU A 314 20.69 -3.37 14.45
N ASP A 315 21.41 -4.18 13.65
CA ASP A 315 22.79 -3.90 13.25
C ASP A 315 22.90 -3.71 11.73
N ALA A 316 23.07 -2.46 11.32
CA ALA A 316 23.25 -2.10 9.91
C ALA A 316 24.58 -2.61 9.32
N HIS A 317 25.58 -2.91 10.16
CA HIS A 317 26.93 -3.31 9.77
C HIS A 317 27.05 -4.81 9.58
N ASN A 318 26.15 -5.61 10.18
CA ASN A 318 26.10 -7.04 9.91
C ASN A 318 25.67 -7.30 8.46
N GLU A 319 26.61 -7.80 7.65
CA GLU A 319 26.38 -8.06 6.23
C GLU A 319 25.33 -9.14 5.99
N GLN A 320 25.25 -10.14 6.88
CA GLN A 320 24.31 -11.26 6.77
C GLN A 320 22.86 -10.78 6.93
N HIS A 321 22.64 -9.70 7.70
CA HIS A 321 21.31 -9.12 7.87
C HIS A 321 20.76 -8.44 6.61
N ALA A 322 21.57 -8.29 5.54
CA ALA A 322 21.07 -7.81 4.27
C ALA A 322 19.90 -8.65 3.73
N ILE A 323 19.89 -9.96 4.00
CA ILE A 323 18.83 -10.88 3.58
C ILE A 323 17.46 -10.48 4.15
N PHE A 324 17.39 -9.96 5.39
CA PHE A 324 16.12 -9.51 5.96
C PHE A 324 15.59 -8.25 5.26
N ARG A 325 16.50 -7.32 4.90
CA ARG A 325 16.13 -6.11 4.15
C ARG A 325 15.63 -6.45 2.76
N THR A 326 16.36 -7.29 2.02
CA THR A 326 15.97 -7.65 0.64
C THR A 326 14.70 -8.47 0.62
N PHE A 327 14.55 -9.41 1.56
CA PHE A 327 13.32 -10.18 1.72
C PHE A 327 12.16 -9.24 2.06
N GLY A 328 12.31 -8.37 3.06
CA GLY A 328 11.27 -7.43 3.48
C GLY A 328 10.83 -6.49 2.35
N TRP A 329 11.75 -5.87 1.62
CA TRP A 329 11.39 -5.03 0.48
C TRP A 329 10.77 -5.81 -0.68
N THR A 330 11.20 -7.06 -0.92
CA THR A 330 10.56 -7.92 -1.93
C THR A 330 9.14 -8.27 -1.52
N CYS A 331 8.91 -8.60 -0.25
CA CYS A 331 7.58 -8.82 0.32
C CYS A 331 6.68 -7.61 0.11
N LEU A 332 7.18 -6.37 0.29
CA LEU A 332 6.38 -5.19 -0.04
C LEU A 332 6.02 -5.08 -1.52
N ILE A 333 6.98 -5.29 -2.42
CA ILE A 333 6.68 -5.27 -3.86
C ILE A 333 5.58 -6.28 -4.15
N TYR A 334 5.68 -7.49 -3.57
CA TYR A 334 4.67 -8.53 -3.70
C TYR A 334 3.33 -8.11 -3.09
N ILE A 335 3.30 -7.56 -1.87
CA ILE A 335 2.09 -7.04 -1.21
C ILE A 335 1.41 -6.00 -2.09
N TYR A 336 2.16 -5.02 -2.60
CA TYR A 336 1.59 -3.91 -3.38
C TYR A 336 1.10 -4.39 -4.74
N THR A 337 1.88 -5.21 -5.45
CA THR A 337 1.55 -5.61 -6.82
C THR A 337 0.59 -6.80 -6.92
N ILE A 338 0.65 -7.73 -5.97
CA ILE A 338 -0.14 -8.97 -5.99
C ILE A 338 -1.31 -8.89 -5.00
N LEU A 339 -1.05 -8.58 -3.72
CA LEU A 339 -2.11 -8.61 -2.71
C LEU A 339 -3.03 -7.39 -2.77
N ARG A 340 -2.47 -6.19 -3.01
CA ARG A 340 -3.20 -4.92 -3.15
C ARG A 340 -3.53 -4.59 -4.61
N GLU A 341 -3.08 -5.42 -5.55
CA GLU A 341 -3.35 -5.30 -6.99
C GLU A 341 -3.01 -3.92 -7.58
N LEU A 342 -2.01 -3.26 -6.99
CA LEU A 342 -1.57 -1.96 -7.45
C LEU A 342 -0.71 -2.08 -8.71
N PRO A 343 -0.74 -1.03 -9.55
CA PRO A 343 0.14 -0.91 -10.71
C PRO A 343 1.59 -1.29 -10.42
N LYS A 344 2.15 -2.21 -11.20
CA LYS A 344 3.56 -2.64 -11.00
C LYS A 344 4.56 -1.53 -11.31
N GLU A 345 4.18 -0.57 -12.14
CA GLU A 345 4.94 0.62 -12.56
C GLU A 345 4.89 1.77 -11.54
N LEU A 346 4.20 1.62 -10.39
CA LEU A 346 4.30 2.64 -9.35
C LEU A 346 5.77 2.88 -8.98
N ALA A 347 6.15 4.15 -8.90
CA ALA A 347 7.53 4.54 -8.64
C ALA A 347 8.06 4.00 -7.30
N ILE A 348 7.17 3.78 -6.32
CA ILE A 348 7.51 3.12 -5.04
C ILE A 348 8.06 1.70 -5.25
N ASN A 349 7.50 0.91 -6.19
CA ASN A 349 7.96 -0.46 -6.48
C ASN A 349 9.33 -0.45 -7.17
N THR A 350 9.50 0.42 -8.17
CA THR A 350 10.80 0.60 -8.83
C THR A 350 11.87 1.10 -7.86
N MET A 351 11.49 1.99 -6.94
CA MET A 351 12.37 2.48 -5.88
C MET A 351 12.79 1.35 -4.93
N LEU A 352 11.86 0.50 -4.47
CA LEU A 352 12.16 -0.67 -3.64
C LEU A 352 13.10 -1.65 -4.35
N ALA A 353 12.85 -1.95 -5.62
CA ALA A 353 13.77 -2.76 -6.43
C ALA A 353 15.16 -2.11 -6.51
N GLY A 354 15.24 -0.79 -6.67
CA GLY A 354 16.50 -0.05 -6.61
C GLY A 354 17.25 -0.21 -5.27
N ARG A 355 16.52 -0.19 -4.14
CA ARG A 355 17.10 -0.43 -2.80
C ARG A 355 17.65 -1.84 -2.66
N ILE A 356 16.92 -2.84 -3.15
CA ILE A 356 17.35 -4.25 -3.15
C ILE A 356 18.64 -4.41 -3.96
N LYS A 357 18.66 -3.92 -5.20
CA LYS A 357 19.86 -3.94 -6.05
C LYS A 357 21.06 -3.31 -5.35
N SER A 358 20.90 -2.07 -4.87
CA SER A 358 22.00 -1.34 -4.22
C SER A 358 22.53 -2.10 -2.99
N THR A 359 21.63 -2.74 -2.24
CA THR A 359 21.98 -3.52 -1.05
C THR A 359 22.69 -4.83 -1.37
N LEU A 360 22.39 -5.46 -2.51
CA LEU A 360 23.05 -6.68 -2.99
C LEU A 360 24.39 -6.38 -3.67
N GLU A 361 24.48 -5.30 -4.44
CA GLU A 361 25.73 -4.88 -5.12
C GLU A 361 26.81 -4.47 -4.13
N SER A 362 26.44 -3.90 -2.98
CA SER A 362 27.39 -3.48 -1.96
C SER A 362 27.98 -4.63 -1.13
N ARG A 363 27.70 -5.90 -1.47
CA ARG A 363 28.10 -7.07 -0.66
C ARG A 363 29.28 -7.80 -1.26
N MET A 364 30.29 -8.06 -0.43
CA MET A 364 31.47 -8.82 -0.83
C MET A 364 31.13 -10.29 -1.09
N GLU A 365 30.18 -10.86 -0.34
CA GLU A 365 29.83 -12.29 -0.39
C GLU A 365 28.50 -12.59 -1.12
N LEU A 366 28.10 -11.76 -2.09
CA LEU A 366 26.83 -11.95 -2.80
C LEU A 366 26.67 -13.38 -3.37
N ASN A 367 27.74 -13.98 -3.92
CA ASN A 367 27.66 -15.32 -4.48
C ASN A 367 27.37 -16.40 -3.41
N VAL A 368 27.88 -16.22 -2.19
CA VAL A 368 27.59 -17.12 -1.06
C VAL A 368 26.10 -17.02 -0.72
N LEU A 369 25.58 -15.80 -0.57
CA LEU A 369 24.15 -15.57 -0.33
C LEU A 369 23.25 -16.22 -1.39
N LEU A 370 23.56 -16.01 -2.67
CA LEU A 370 22.82 -16.58 -3.79
C LEU A 370 22.86 -18.12 -3.81
N ALA A 371 23.98 -18.72 -3.40
CA ALA A 371 24.10 -20.18 -3.31
C ALA A 371 23.37 -20.74 -2.08
N THR A 372 23.45 -20.07 -0.92
CA THR A 372 22.84 -20.52 0.33
C THR A 372 21.32 -20.42 0.31
N PHE A 373 20.75 -19.41 -0.35
CA PHE A 373 19.30 -19.15 -0.40
C PHE A 373 18.79 -19.00 -1.84
N ASN A 374 19.16 -19.96 -2.70
CA ASN A 374 18.83 -19.95 -4.12
C ASN A 374 17.32 -19.78 -4.42
N ASP A 375 16.42 -20.50 -3.74
CA ASP A 375 14.97 -20.40 -3.97
C ASP A 375 14.43 -19.01 -3.62
N LEU A 376 14.83 -18.48 -2.45
CA LEU A 376 14.47 -17.13 -2.01
C LEU A 376 14.97 -16.09 -3.02
N PHE A 377 16.26 -16.09 -3.33
CA PHE A 377 16.82 -15.06 -4.21
C PHE A 377 16.31 -15.18 -5.64
N LEU A 378 16.02 -16.39 -6.13
CA LEU A 378 15.39 -16.54 -7.44
C LEU A 378 14.00 -15.89 -7.45
N TRP A 379 13.19 -16.13 -6.41
CA TRP A 379 11.91 -15.45 -6.22
C TRP A 379 12.08 -13.92 -6.13
N GLU A 380 13.04 -13.43 -5.34
CA GLU A 380 13.34 -11.99 -5.25
C GLU A 380 13.71 -11.40 -6.62
N MET A 381 14.55 -12.07 -7.40
CA MET A 381 14.96 -11.57 -8.72
C MET A 381 13.76 -11.49 -9.69
N PHE A 382 12.83 -12.45 -9.65
CA PHE A 382 11.64 -12.42 -10.49
C PHE A 382 10.67 -11.32 -10.07
N VAL A 383 10.37 -11.20 -8.78
CA VAL A 383 9.48 -10.15 -8.25
C VAL A 383 10.06 -8.76 -8.53
N CYS A 384 11.35 -8.55 -8.24
CA CYS A 384 12.01 -7.27 -8.49
C CYS A 384 12.16 -6.96 -9.99
N GLY A 385 12.53 -7.96 -10.79
CA GLY A 385 12.68 -7.81 -12.24
C GLY A 385 11.39 -7.44 -12.96
N ARG A 386 10.23 -7.77 -12.37
CA ARG A 386 8.90 -7.38 -12.88
C ARG A 386 8.60 -5.89 -12.73
N VAL A 387 9.15 -5.23 -11.69
CA VAL A 387 8.87 -3.82 -11.34
C VAL A 387 10.05 -2.87 -11.58
N ALA A 388 11.22 -3.43 -11.84
CA ALA A 388 12.45 -2.68 -12.07
C ALA A 388 12.42 -1.89 -13.39
N ASP A 389 13.07 -0.73 -13.39
CA ASP A 389 13.37 0.03 -14.60
C ASP A 389 14.38 -0.71 -15.50
N GLY A 390 14.59 -0.23 -16.73
CA GLY A 390 15.45 -0.91 -17.70
C GLY A 390 16.87 -1.21 -17.19
N ARG A 391 17.47 -0.30 -16.42
CA ARG A 391 18.83 -0.47 -15.88
C ARG A 391 18.91 -1.45 -14.71
N ASN A 392 17.89 -1.51 -13.87
CA ASN A 392 17.86 -2.44 -12.74
C ASN A 392 17.35 -3.81 -13.17
N LYS A 393 16.48 -3.88 -14.18
CA LYS A 393 15.96 -5.14 -14.73
C LYS A 393 17.07 -6.06 -15.26
N THR A 394 18.09 -5.50 -15.92
CA THR A 394 19.25 -6.28 -16.40
C THR A 394 20.06 -6.88 -15.25
N PHE A 395 20.20 -6.16 -14.13
CA PHE A 395 20.83 -6.69 -12.92
C PHE A 395 20.08 -7.91 -12.40
N PHE A 396 18.76 -7.78 -12.17
CA PHE A 396 17.93 -8.88 -11.64
C PHE A 396 17.92 -10.08 -12.59
N ALA A 397 17.76 -9.85 -13.90
CA ALA A 397 17.83 -10.90 -14.91
C ALA A 397 19.19 -11.62 -14.88
N SER A 398 20.31 -10.89 -14.83
CA SER A 398 21.65 -11.47 -14.76
C SER A 398 21.83 -12.36 -13.52
N LYS A 399 21.35 -11.93 -12.34
CA LYS A 399 21.43 -12.73 -11.11
C LYS A 399 20.53 -13.95 -11.17
N ALA A 400 19.30 -13.82 -11.68
CA ALA A 400 18.38 -14.94 -11.88
C ALA A 400 19.02 -15.99 -12.82
N THR A 401 19.58 -15.57 -13.96
CA THR A 401 20.28 -16.44 -14.89
C THR A 401 21.42 -17.21 -14.22
N LYS A 402 22.21 -16.57 -13.34
CA LYS A 402 23.27 -17.28 -12.60
C LYS A 402 22.73 -18.39 -11.71
N ILE A 403 21.62 -18.15 -11.01
CA ILE A 403 20.97 -19.16 -10.15
C ILE A 403 20.38 -20.29 -11.02
N LEU A 404 19.76 -19.97 -12.15
CA LEU A 404 19.18 -20.97 -13.06
C LEU A 404 20.25 -21.87 -13.67
N ILE A 405 21.37 -21.29 -14.13
CA ILE A 405 22.53 -22.04 -14.66
C ILE A 405 23.12 -22.96 -13.59
N SER A 406 23.30 -22.48 -12.35
CA SER A 406 23.87 -23.32 -11.28
C SER A 406 22.94 -24.48 -10.90
N ARG A 407 21.63 -24.33 -11.12
CA ARG A 407 20.62 -25.39 -10.95
C ARG A 407 20.39 -26.25 -12.19
N LYS A 408 21.05 -25.96 -13.31
CA LYS A 408 20.83 -26.62 -14.61
C LYS A 408 19.37 -26.56 -15.09
N LEU A 409 18.70 -25.43 -14.82
CA LEU A 409 17.32 -25.17 -15.23
C LEU A 409 17.30 -24.31 -16.49
N GLU A 410 17.15 -24.96 -17.64
CA GLU A 410 17.17 -24.29 -18.96
C GLU A 410 15.79 -24.28 -19.64
N HIS A 411 14.91 -25.20 -19.26
CA HIS A 411 13.59 -25.38 -19.85
C HIS A 411 12.54 -24.52 -19.13
N GLN A 412 11.58 -23.98 -19.90
CA GLN A 412 10.55 -23.05 -19.42
C GLN A 412 9.78 -23.59 -18.22
N GLU A 413 9.37 -24.85 -18.25
CA GLU A 413 8.62 -25.50 -17.16
C GLU A 413 9.45 -25.55 -15.87
N GLY A 414 10.73 -25.89 -15.96
CA GLY A 414 11.64 -25.92 -14.82
C GLY A 414 11.88 -24.52 -14.24
N ILE A 415 11.90 -23.48 -15.08
CA ILE A 415 12.04 -22.09 -14.64
C ILE A 415 10.78 -21.61 -13.92
N LEU A 416 9.58 -21.87 -14.48
CA LEU A 416 8.31 -21.50 -13.85
C LEU A 416 8.13 -22.22 -12.51
N SER A 417 8.42 -23.52 -12.50
CA SER A 417 8.45 -24.35 -11.31
C SER A 417 9.38 -23.75 -10.24
N ALA A 418 10.63 -23.44 -10.59
CA ALA A 418 11.58 -22.84 -9.63
C ALA A 418 11.20 -21.42 -9.17
N ALA A 419 10.47 -20.66 -9.99
CA ALA A 419 9.97 -19.33 -9.61
C ALA A 419 8.85 -19.42 -8.54
N GLU A 420 8.05 -20.47 -8.58
CA GLU A 420 6.98 -20.73 -7.60
C GLU A 420 7.51 -21.44 -6.34
N ALA A 421 8.61 -22.20 -6.44
CA ALA A 421 9.12 -23.08 -5.39
C ALA A 421 9.35 -22.43 -4.03
N PHE A 422 9.64 -21.13 -3.99
CA PHE A 422 9.81 -20.44 -2.70
C PHE A 422 8.48 -20.29 -1.94
N LEU A 423 7.40 -19.87 -2.63
CA LEU A 423 6.10 -19.69 -2.01
C LEU A 423 5.28 -20.99 -1.98
N TRP A 424 5.44 -21.87 -2.97
CA TRP A 424 4.60 -23.06 -3.19
C TRP A 424 5.40 -24.33 -3.51
N PRO A 425 6.39 -24.72 -2.68
CA PRO A 425 7.24 -25.89 -2.91
C PRO A 425 6.48 -27.22 -3.06
N GLU A 426 5.28 -27.35 -2.48
CA GLU A 426 4.44 -28.53 -2.59
C GLU A 426 3.86 -28.76 -3.99
N ARG A 427 3.77 -27.72 -4.83
CA ARG A 427 3.27 -27.84 -6.21
C ARG A 427 4.20 -28.66 -7.12
N HIS A 428 5.40 -28.98 -6.64
CA HIS A 428 6.39 -29.77 -7.37
C HIS A 428 6.31 -31.27 -7.11
N VAL A 429 5.67 -31.70 -6.02
CA VAL A 429 5.72 -33.10 -5.56
C VAL A 429 4.77 -34.00 -6.36
N SER A 430 3.82 -33.44 -7.11
CA SER A 430 2.81 -34.19 -7.89
C SER A 430 3.29 -34.69 -9.26
N GLY A 431 4.56 -34.48 -9.62
CA GLY A 431 5.11 -34.82 -10.93
C GLY A 431 5.88 -36.14 -11.04
N THR A 432 5.72 -37.11 -10.11
CA THR A 432 6.29 -38.44 -10.33
C THR A 432 5.53 -39.12 -11.47
N PRO A 433 6.18 -39.50 -12.59
CA PRO A 433 5.52 -40.25 -13.63
C PRO A 433 5.04 -41.57 -13.01
N SER A 434 3.74 -41.85 -13.14
CA SER A 434 3.20 -43.16 -12.81
C SER A 434 4.04 -44.19 -13.57
N SER A 435 4.89 -44.93 -12.86
CA SER A 435 5.59 -46.07 -13.44
C SER A 435 4.49 -46.98 -13.97
N GLY A 436 4.38 -47.07 -15.29
CA GLY A 436 3.48 -47.99 -15.94
C GLY A 436 3.77 -49.39 -15.42
N ALA A 437 2.89 -49.89 -14.56
CA ALA A 437 2.77 -51.31 -14.31
C ALA A 437 2.29 -51.92 -15.63
N GLY A 438 3.25 -52.30 -16.48
CA GLY A 438 3.01 -53.16 -17.61
C GLY A 438 2.52 -54.49 -17.06
N ASN A 439 1.20 -54.68 -17.07
CA ASN A 439 0.59 -55.99 -16.98
C ASN A 439 1.06 -56.79 -18.20
N GLY A 440 2.09 -57.62 -18.00
CA GLY A 440 2.36 -58.76 -18.87
C GLY A 440 1.18 -59.72 -18.74
N HIS A 441 0.32 -59.74 -19.75
CA HIS A 441 -0.63 -60.83 -19.95
C HIS A 441 0.11 -61.91 -20.74
N ASP A 442 0.60 -62.91 -20.02
CA ASP A 442 1.00 -64.18 -20.60
C ASP A 442 -0.27 -64.85 -21.16
N HIS A 443 -0.37 -64.91 -22.48
CA HIS A 443 -1.35 -65.74 -23.16
C HIS A 443 -0.78 -67.16 -23.24
N GLU A 444 -1.21 -67.99 -22.30
CA GLU A 444 -1.06 -69.44 -22.33
C GLU A 444 -1.88 -69.99 -23.51
N MET A 445 -1.19 -70.62 -24.46
CA MET A 445 -1.77 -71.31 -25.60
C MET A 445 -1.99 -72.77 -25.17
N THR A 446 -3.23 -73.17 -24.92
CA THR A 446 -3.61 -74.58 -24.77
C THR A 446 -4.29 -75.06 -26.03
N ASP A 447 -3.75 -76.16 -26.56
CA ASP A 447 -4.31 -76.99 -27.63
C ASP A 447 -5.75 -77.43 -27.33
N GLU A 448 -6.65 -77.28 -28.31
CA GLU A 448 -7.58 -78.30 -28.83
C GLU A 448 -8.38 -77.77 -30.04
#